data_AF-A0A416DBM6-F1
#
_entry.id   AF-A0A416DBM6-F1
#
_cell.length_a   1.000
_cell.length_b   1.000
_cell.length_c   1.000
_cell.angle_alpha   90.00
_cell.angle_beta   90.00
_cell.angle_gamma   90.00
#
_symmetry.space_group_name_H-M   'P 1'
#
loop_
_entity.id
_entity.type
_entity.pdbx_description
1 polymer ?
#
loop_
_entity_poly.entity_id
_entity_poly.type
_entity_poly.pdbx_seq_one_letter_code
_entity_poly.pdbx_strand_id
1 'polypeptide(L)'
;MFQTAAGVTVPFPEKLSEQYELDGNTITANLSFEKLSDFVHSFYAELDEPLFLAIHPDAESDEVWYLDGMTKKQLTMILDGYGELLYQDGLSAFAIGSLTTEEELFVQKYKVLSIYSETAKRFVPLLKKYGMEPTGHLVTAWDTFSEEKPGAAERLEIAGQTVPDMIKELCKIGMYKG
;
A
#
# COMPACT_ATOMS: atom_id res chain seq x y z
N MET A 1 -2.58 4.69 19.43
CA MET A 1 -2.06 3.31 19.38
C MET A 1 -2.08 2.92 17.91
N PHE A 2 -0.98 2.36 17.40
CA PHE A 2 -0.89 1.93 16.01
C PHE A 2 -1.93 0.84 15.72
N GLN A 3 -2.68 0.97 14.63
CA GLN A 3 -3.69 -0.02 14.22
C GLN A 3 -3.24 -0.73 12.95
N THR A 4 -3.42 -2.05 12.90
CA THR A 4 -3.15 -2.87 11.72
C THR A 4 -4.44 -3.19 10.97
N ALA A 5 -4.30 -3.56 9.70
CA ALA A 5 -5.39 -4.08 8.89
C ALA A 5 -5.94 -5.39 9.50
N ALA A 6 -7.22 -5.70 9.25
CA ALA A 6 -7.86 -6.90 9.82
C ALA A 6 -7.17 -8.21 9.43
N GLY A 7 -6.62 -8.30 8.21
CA GLY A 7 -5.88 -9.48 7.74
C GLY A 7 -4.44 -9.53 8.23
N VAL A 8 -4.01 -8.58 9.07
CA VAL A 8 -2.64 -8.42 9.51
C VAL A 8 -2.55 -8.49 11.03
N THR A 9 -1.79 -9.47 11.52
CA THR A 9 -1.39 -9.58 12.93
C THR A 9 0.09 -9.29 13.08
N VAL A 10 0.41 -8.22 13.81
CA VAL A 10 1.79 -7.85 14.15
C VAL A 10 2.00 -8.08 15.65
N PRO A 11 3.06 -8.81 16.07
CA PRO A 11 3.41 -8.91 17.47
C PRO A 11 4.00 -7.58 17.96
N PHE A 12 3.70 -7.22 19.21
CA PHE A 12 4.17 -5.97 19.82
C PHE A 12 3.83 -4.70 19.01
N PRO A 13 2.57 -4.48 18.60
CA PRO A 13 2.18 -3.31 17.79
C PRO A 13 2.47 -1.99 18.50
N GLU A 14 2.62 -1.98 19.83
CA GLU A 14 3.06 -0.83 20.62
C GLU A 14 4.49 -0.34 20.30
N LYS A 15 5.31 -1.16 19.63
CA LYS A 15 6.64 -0.75 19.14
C LYS A 15 6.58 0.01 17.83
N LEU A 16 5.46 -0.10 17.10
CA LEU A 16 5.28 0.62 15.85
C LEU A 16 4.82 2.05 16.14
N SER A 17 5.37 2.98 15.36
CA SER A 17 5.02 4.39 15.41
C SER A 17 4.79 4.91 14.00
N GLU A 18 3.90 5.89 13.87
CA GLU A 18 3.67 6.58 12.60
C GLU A 18 4.89 7.45 12.27
N GLN A 19 5.79 6.88 11.49
CA GLN A 19 7.08 7.46 11.20
C GLN A 19 7.49 7.10 9.77
N TYR A 20 8.45 7.86 9.24
CA TYR A 20 9.07 7.56 7.97
C TYR A 20 10.57 7.72 8.03
N GLU A 21 11.27 6.93 7.22
CA GLU A 21 12.69 7.04 6.94
C GLU A 21 12.87 7.36 5.47
N LEU A 22 13.74 8.33 5.17
CA LEU A 22 14.08 8.72 3.80
C LEU A 22 15.49 8.22 3.50
N ASP A 23 15.60 7.32 2.54
CA ASP A 23 16.87 6.81 2.02
C ASP A 23 16.96 7.06 0.50
N GLY A 24 17.77 8.05 0.12
CA GLY A 24 17.91 8.47 -1.28
C GLY A 24 16.57 8.87 -1.93
N ASN A 25 16.13 8.04 -2.87
CA ASN A 25 14.90 8.22 -3.66
C ASN A 25 13.71 7.45 -3.10
N THR A 26 13.88 6.80 -1.95
CA THR A 26 12.85 5.96 -1.34
C THR A 26 12.48 6.49 0.03
N ILE A 27 11.18 6.54 0.32
CA ILE A 27 10.66 6.76 1.66
C ILE A 27 9.96 5.49 2.12
N THR A 28 10.41 4.91 3.22
CA THR A 28 9.69 3.82 3.90
C THR A 28 8.93 4.41 5.08
N ALA A 29 7.67 4.00 5.27
CA ALA A 29 6.82 4.57 6.31
C ALA A 29 5.86 3.55 6.94
N ASN A 30 5.55 3.79 8.21
CA ASN A 30 4.45 3.16 8.92
C ASN A 30 3.29 4.14 9.03
N LEU A 31 2.09 3.67 8.73
CA LEU A 31 0.86 4.44 8.87
C LEU A 31 -0.20 3.56 9.53
N SER A 32 -0.91 4.10 10.53
CA SER A 32 -2.01 3.36 11.15
C SER A 32 -3.12 3.13 10.14
N PHE A 33 -3.69 1.92 10.15
CA PHE A 33 -4.62 1.43 9.15
C PHE A 33 -5.80 2.38 8.86
N GLU A 34 -6.35 3.04 9.88
CA GLU A 34 -7.48 3.95 9.75
C GLU A 34 -7.21 5.16 8.84
N LYS A 35 -5.94 5.47 8.58
CA LYS A 35 -5.52 6.57 7.71
C LYS A 35 -5.11 6.11 6.30
N LEU A 36 -4.98 4.80 6.09
CA LEU A 36 -4.39 4.24 4.87
C LEU A 36 -5.17 4.63 3.60
N SER A 37 -6.50 4.48 3.63
CA SER A 37 -7.34 4.82 2.47
C SER A 37 -7.19 6.28 2.07
N ASP A 38 -7.30 7.20 3.03
CA ASP A 38 -7.20 8.64 2.80
C ASP A 38 -5.80 9.04 2.31
N PHE A 39 -4.76 8.41 2.87
CA PHE A 39 -3.38 8.61 2.45
C PHE A 39 -3.16 8.19 0.99
N VAL A 40 -3.62 6.99 0.61
CA VAL A 40 -3.56 6.51 -0.78
C VAL A 40 -4.25 7.50 -1.72
N HIS A 41 -5.45 7.96 -1.36
CA HIS A 41 -6.20 8.97 -2.12
C HIS A 41 -5.45 10.29 -2.28
N SER A 42 -4.81 10.76 -1.20
CA SER A 42 -4.03 11.99 -1.25
C SER A 42 -2.75 11.84 -2.05
N PHE A 43 -2.11 10.67 -1.98
CA PHE A 43 -0.88 10.39 -2.72
C PHE A 43 -1.10 10.43 -4.24
N TYR A 44 -2.04 9.63 -4.76
CA TYR A 44 -2.24 9.59 -6.21
C TYR A 44 -2.87 10.88 -6.77
N ALA A 45 -3.50 11.70 -5.92
CA ALA A 45 -3.96 13.03 -6.31
C ALA A 45 -2.81 13.97 -6.68
N GLU A 46 -1.61 13.78 -6.09
CA GLU A 46 -0.40 14.56 -6.39
C GLU A 46 0.36 14.05 -7.63
N LEU A 47 0.02 12.88 -8.17
CA LEU A 47 0.70 12.28 -9.31
C LEU A 47 0.24 12.87 -10.65
N ASP A 48 1.10 12.81 -11.66
CA ASP A 48 0.70 13.10 -13.04
C ASP A 48 0.04 11.88 -13.68
N GLU A 49 -1.00 12.12 -14.48
CA GLU A 49 -1.62 11.07 -15.29
C GLU A 49 -0.75 10.76 -16.53
N PRO A 50 -0.88 9.56 -17.14
CA PRO A 50 -1.73 8.45 -16.71
C PRO A 50 -1.15 7.65 -15.54
N LEU A 51 -2.03 7.05 -14.74
CA LEU A 51 -1.70 6.23 -13.59
C LEU A 51 -1.75 4.73 -13.90
N PHE A 52 -1.06 3.95 -13.09
CA PHE A 52 -1.20 2.50 -13.04
C PHE A 52 -1.54 2.01 -11.63
N LEU A 53 -2.13 0.81 -11.58
CA LEU A 53 -2.37 0.00 -10.39
C LEU A 53 -1.74 -1.37 -10.65
N ALA A 54 -0.77 -1.74 -9.82
CA ALA A 54 -0.18 -3.08 -9.79
C ALA A 54 -0.68 -3.82 -8.55
N ILE A 55 -1.05 -5.10 -8.66
CA ILE A 55 -1.57 -5.90 -7.56
C ILE A 55 -0.84 -7.23 -7.51
N HIS A 56 -0.28 -7.52 -6.34
CA HIS A 56 0.16 -8.85 -5.93
C HIS A 56 -0.99 -9.50 -5.16
N PRO A 57 -1.66 -10.54 -5.69
CA PRO A 57 -2.69 -11.27 -4.95
C PRO A 57 -2.12 -12.01 -3.73
N ASP A 58 -0.84 -12.32 -3.77
CA ASP A 58 -0.02 -12.84 -2.69
C ASP A 58 1.37 -12.20 -2.80
N ALA A 59 1.76 -11.41 -1.81
CA ALA A 59 3.01 -10.66 -1.81
C ALA A 59 4.27 -11.55 -1.75
N GLU A 60 4.13 -12.85 -1.44
CA GLU A 60 5.23 -13.82 -1.47
C GLU A 60 5.35 -14.52 -2.84
N SER A 61 4.43 -14.24 -3.77
CA SER A 61 4.42 -14.81 -5.12
C SER A 61 5.03 -13.84 -6.13
N ASP A 62 5.63 -14.39 -7.20
CA ASP A 62 6.10 -13.62 -8.36
C ASP A 62 4.94 -13.11 -9.24
N GLU A 63 3.69 -13.42 -8.89
CA GLU A 63 2.51 -13.01 -9.65
C GLU A 63 2.15 -11.53 -9.43
N VAL A 64 2.11 -10.76 -10.52
CA VAL A 64 1.70 -9.36 -10.52
C VAL A 64 0.68 -9.11 -11.63
N TRP A 65 -0.34 -8.32 -11.31
CA TRP A 65 -1.38 -7.89 -12.25
C TRP A 65 -1.37 -6.38 -12.38
N TYR A 66 -1.49 -5.89 -13.61
CA TYR A 66 -1.40 -4.48 -13.96
C TYR A 66 -2.69 -4.00 -14.59
N LEU A 67 -3.13 -2.82 -14.17
CA LEU A 67 -4.10 -2.00 -14.90
C LEU A 67 -3.49 -0.60 -15.02
N ASP A 68 -3.27 -0.14 -16.24
CA ASP A 68 -2.53 1.07 -16.54
C ASP A 68 -3.31 2.01 -17.47
N GLY A 69 -2.72 3.16 -17.81
CA GLY A 69 -3.35 4.14 -18.69
C GLY A 69 -4.56 4.85 -18.08
N MET A 70 -4.71 4.82 -16.74
CA MET A 70 -5.89 5.33 -16.06
C MET A 70 -5.80 6.82 -15.74
N THR A 71 -6.95 7.49 -15.78
CA THR A 71 -7.14 8.79 -15.11
C THR A 71 -7.28 8.59 -13.60
N LYS A 72 -7.02 9.64 -12.80
CA LYS A 72 -7.30 9.69 -11.36
C LYS A 72 -8.73 9.30 -11.07
N LYS A 73 -9.68 9.78 -11.88
CA LYS A 73 -11.11 9.46 -11.73
C LYS A 73 -11.40 7.96 -11.87
N GLN A 74 -10.77 7.29 -12.84
CA GLN A 74 -10.92 5.83 -13.01
C GLN A 74 -10.32 5.07 -11.84
N LEU A 75 -9.14 5.48 -11.38
CA LEU A 75 -8.51 4.87 -10.19
C LEU A 75 -9.38 5.07 -8.93
N THR A 76 -9.93 6.27 -8.71
CA THR A 76 -10.87 6.54 -7.62
C THR A 76 -12.08 5.61 -7.69
N MET A 77 -12.70 5.43 -8.86
CA MET A 77 -13.83 4.51 -9.00
C MET A 77 -13.49 3.06 -8.64
N ILE A 78 -12.27 2.62 -8.96
CA ILE A 78 -11.80 1.27 -8.60
C ILE A 78 -11.58 1.16 -7.09
N LEU A 79 -10.93 2.14 -6.47
CA LEU A 79 -10.64 2.13 -5.03
C LEU A 79 -11.90 2.35 -4.18
N ASP A 80 -12.88 3.11 -4.66
CA ASP A 80 -14.19 3.25 -4.00
C ASP A 80 -14.96 1.92 -4.02
N GLY A 81 -14.79 1.11 -5.07
CA GLY A 81 -15.46 -0.18 -5.21
C GLY A 81 -14.74 -1.34 -4.51
N TYR A 82 -13.41 -1.35 -4.53
CA TYR A 82 -12.60 -2.50 -4.11
C TYR A 82 -11.47 -2.18 -3.13
N GLY A 83 -11.20 -0.89 -2.86
CA GLY A 83 -10.06 -0.46 -2.05
C GLY A 83 -10.09 -1.07 -0.64
N GLU A 84 -11.27 -1.21 -0.03
CA GLU A 84 -11.40 -1.86 1.28
C GLU A 84 -10.77 -3.25 1.31
N LEU A 85 -10.97 -4.04 0.25
CA LEU A 85 -10.39 -5.38 0.14
C LEU A 85 -8.87 -5.34 0.10
N LEU A 86 -8.28 -4.44 -0.70
CA LEU A 86 -6.83 -4.24 -0.78
C LEU A 86 -6.22 -3.70 0.52
N TYR A 87 -6.93 -2.81 1.21
CA TYR A 87 -6.43 -2.21 2.45
C TYR A 87 -6.50 -3.20 3.62
N GLN A 88 -7.52 -4.05 3.68
CA GLN A 88 -7.74 -4.97 4.79
C GLN A 88 -7.00 -6.31 4.63
N ASP A 89 -6.88 -6.83 3.41
CA ASP A 89 -6.30 -8.14 3.12
C ASP A 89 -4.81 -8.19 3.51
N GLY A 90 -4.38 -9.23 4.22
CA GLY A 90 -3.01 -9.30 4.74
C GLY A 90 -1.99 -9.88 3.77
N LEU A 91 -2.43 -10.71 2.82
CA LEU A 91 -1.54 -11.38 1.87
C LEU A 91 -1.17 -10.49 0.70
N SER A 92 -2.10 -9.66 0.26
CA SER A 92 -1.92 -8.82 -0.91
C SER A 92 -1.01 -7.62 -0.65
N ALA A 93 -0.33 -7.23 -1.72
CA ALA A 93 0.36 -5.96 -1.83
C ALA A 93 -0.10 -5.27 -3.12
N PHE A 94 -0.03 -3.94 -3.17
CA PHE A 94 -0.41 -3.22 -4.38
C PHE A 94 0.38 -1.92 -4.49
N ALA A 95 0.63 -1.51 -5.73
CA ALA A 95 1.29 -0.26 -6.05
C ALA A 95 0.41 0.64 -6.89
N ILE A 96 0.51 1.95 -6.65
CA ILE A 96 -0.10 2.98 -7.49
C ILE A 96 1.00 3.94 -7.89
N GLY A 97 1.11 4.23 -9.17
CA GLY A 97 2.13 5.14 -9.67
C GLY A 97 1.76 5.88 -10.93
N SER A 98 2.62 6.82 -11.30
CA SER A 98 2.52 7.60 -12.53
C SER A 98 3.38 6.97 -13.61
N LEU A 99 2.81 6.78 -14.80
CA LEU A 99 3.58 6.43 -16.00
C LEU A 99 4.41 7.59 -16.54
N THR A 100 4.15 8.82 -16.08
CA THR A 100 4.81 10.05 -16.56
C THR A 100 6.02 10.39 -15.71
N THR A 101 5.89 10.30 -14.38
CA THR A 101 6.95 10.70 -13.44
C THR A 101 7.68 9.51 -12.82
N GLU A 102 7.24 8.27 -13.08
CA GLU A 102 7.78 7.04 -12.49
C GLU A 102 7.71 7.01 -10.95
N GLU A 103 6.90 7.89 -10.36
CA GLU A 103 6.66 7.94 -8.93
C GLU A 103 5.64 6.89 -8.54
N GLU A 104 5.90 6.17 -7.44
CA GLU A 104 5.10 5.02 -7.03
C GLU A 104 4.93 5.01 -5.51
N LEU A 105 3.71 4.71 -5.04
CA LEU A 105 3.43 4.23 -3.69
C LEU A 105 3.19 2.73 -3.76
N PHE A 106 4.03 1.97 -3.09
CA PHE A 106 3.86 0.55 -2.88
C PHE A 106 3.40 0.27 -1.44
N VAL A 107 2.19 -0.28 -1.31
CA VAL A 107 1.64 -0.79 -0.06
C VAL A 107 1.99 -2.27 0.03
N GLN A 108 3.02 -2.57 0.82
CA GLN A 108 3.60 -3.90 0.95
C GLN A 108 2.76 -4.79 1.87
N LYS A 109 3.18 -6.06 1.97
CA LYS A 109 2.72 -6.96 3.02
C LYS A 109 2.90 -6.32 4.39
N TYR A 110 1.98 -6.62 5.32
CA TYR A 110 1.86 -5.95 6.62
C TYR A 110 1.58 -4.44 6.56
N LYS A 111 1.22 -3.91 5.38
CA LYS A 111 0.87 -2.50 5.13
C LYS A 111 1.99 -1.50 5.44
N VAL A 112 3.24 -1.95 5.31
CA VAL A 112 4.40 -1.05 5.27
C VAL A 112 4.37 -0.29 3.94
N LEU A 113 4.53 1.03 3.99
CA LEU A 113 4.49 1.88 2.82
C LEU A 113 5.91 2.10 2.29
N SER A 114 6.06 2.07 0.97
CA SER A 114 7.27 2.54 0.29
C SER A 114 6.88 3.51 -0.80
N ILE A 115 7.47 4.70 -0.82
CA ILE A 115 7.31 5.68 -1.90
C ILE A 115 8.64 5.77 -2.64
N TYR A 116 8.61 5.51 -3.94
CA TYR A 116 9.73 5.77 -4.84
C TYR A 116 9.49 7.05 -5.65
N SER A 117 10.51 7.91 -5.72
CA SER A 117 10.54 9.08 -6.60
C SER A 117 11.97 9.63 -6.68
N GLU A 118 12.42 10.04 -7.86
CA GLU A 118 13.67 10.79 -8.02
C GLU A 118 13.71 12.09 -7.18
N THR A 119 12.53 12.57 -6.77
CA THR A 119 12.37 13.74 -5.92
C THR A 119 11.58 13.43 -4.65
N ALA A 120 11.79 12.25 -4.04
CA ALA A 120 11.04 11.73 -2.89
C ALA A 120 10.73 12.76 -1.76
N LYS A 121 11.66 13.67 -1.47
CA LYS A 121 11.48 14.76 -0.51
C LYS A 121 10.22 15.62 -0.75
N ARG A 122 9.69 15.67 -1.97
CA ARG A 122 8.47 16.40 -2.30
C ARG A 122 7.23 15.85 -1.59
N PHE A 123 7.24 14.57 -1.20
CA PHE A 123 6.13 13.91 -0.48
C PHE A 123 6.22 14.08 1.04
N VAL A 124 7.29 14.66 1.58
CA VAL A 124 7.44 14.93 3.02
C VAL A 124 6.29 15.79 3.60
N PRO A 125 5.82 16.86 2.93
CA PRO A 125 4.64 17.59 3.40
C PRO A 125 3.39 16.72 3.51
N LEU A 126 3.18 15.80 2.56
CA LEU A 126 2.08 14.84 2.59
C LEU A 126 2.22 13.88 3.78
N LEU A 127 3.40 13.32 4.03
CA LEU A 127 3.64 12.44 5.17
C LEU A 127 3.35 13.14 6.51
N LYS A 128 3.83 14.39 6.67
CA LYS A 128 3.57 15.21 7.85
C LYS A 128 2.09 15.53 8.05
N LYS A 129 1.33 15.76 6.96
CA LYS A 129 -0.13 15.96 7.01
C LYS A 129 -0.84 14.77 7.67
N TYR A 130 -0.33 13.55 7.50
CA TYR A 130 -0.88 12.33 8.10
C TYR A 130 -0.29 11.97 9.47
N GLY A 131 0.58 12.83 10.01
CA GLY A 131 1.16 12.67 11.35
C GLY A 131 2.39 11.76 11.40
N MET A 132 2.99 11.43 10.25
CA MET A 132 4.22 10.65 10.20
C MET A 132 5.42 11.55 10.48
N GLU A 133 6.20 11.22 11.51
CA GLU A 133 7.41 11.94 11.89
C GLU A 133 8.67 11.33 11.26
N PRO A 134 9.68 12.13 10.87
CA PRO A 134 10.94 11.58 10.37
C PRO A 134 11.70 10.83 11.46
N THR A 135 12.31 9.71 11.11
CA THR A 135 13.25 8.98 11.96
C THR A 135 14.49 8.58 11.15
N GLY A 136 15.61 8.39 11.86
CA GLY A 136 16.83 7.80 11.28
C GLY A 136 16.94 6.29 11.53
N HIS A 137 15.93 5.70 12.17
CA HIS A 137 15.78 4.26 12.31
C HIS A 137 14.29 3.93 12.43
N LEU A 138 13.69 3.49 11.33
CA LEU A 138 12.29 3.05 11.32
C LEU A 138 12.17 1.61 11.83
N VAL A 139 11.27 1.39 12.80
CA VAL A 139 10.89 0.04 13.24
C VAL A 139 9.63 -0.36 12.49
N THR A 140 9.74 -1.33 11.59
CA THR A 140 8.62 -1.88 10.81
C THR A 140 8.04 -3.12 11.48
N ALA A 141 6.93 -3.65 10.93
CA ALA A 141 6.35 -4.91 11.40
C ALA A 141 7.38 -6.05 11.40
N TRP A 142 8.23 -6.12 10.38
CA TRP A 142 9.25 -7.17 10.23
C TRP A 142 10.24 -7.20 11.39
N ASP A 143 10.58 -6.04 11.95
CA ASP A 143 11.51 -5.89 13.08
C ASP A 143 10.93 -6.41 14.40
N THR A 144 9.62 -6.66 14.46
CA THR A 144 8.97 -7.21 15.66
C THR A 144 8.84 -8.73 15.63
N PHE A 145 9.15 -9.36 14.49
CA PHE A 145 8.97 -10.80 14.30
C PHE A 145 10.13 -11.60 14.91
N SER A 146 9.82 -12.83 15.31
CA SER A 146 10.79 -13.83 15.81
C SER A 146 10.23 -15.23 15.58
N GLU A 147 11.05 -16.27 15.76
CA GLU A 147 10.58 -17.67 15.67
C GLU A 147 9.41 -17.96 16.62
N GLU A 148 9.42 -17.37 17.82
CA GLU A 148 8.34 -17.53 18.81
C GLU A 148 7.11 -16.67 18.50
N LYS A 149 7.26 -15.60 17.70
CA LYS A 149 6.22 -14.63 17.36
C LYS A 149 6.40 -14.14 15.91
N PRO A 150 6.00 -14.92 14.89
CA PRO A 150 6.33 -14.63 13.49
C PRO A 150 5.45 -13.55 12.82
N GLY A 151 4.42 -13.03 13.50
CA GLY A 151 3.35 -12.27 12.86
C GLY A 151 2.48 -13.17 11.96
N ALA A 152 1.37 -12.63 11.46
CA ALA A 152 0.50 -13.35 10.53
C ALA A 152 -0.12 -12.41 9.50
N ALA A 153 -0.34 -12.93 8.31
CA ALA A 153 -0.99 -12.27 7.19
C ALA A 153 -1.99 -13.27 6.60
N GLU A 154 -3.24 -12.86 6.47
CA GLU A 154 -4.34 -13.73 6.07
C GLU A 154 -5.12 -13.13 4.91
N ARG A 155 -5.61 -14.01 4.03
CA ARG A 155 -6.53 -13.61 2.98
C ARG A 155 -7.88 -13.30 3.60
N LEU A 156 -8.45 -12.17 3.23
CA LEU A 156 -9.80 -11.82 3.65
C LEU A 156 -10.81 -12.02 2.53
N GLU A 157 -12.04 -12.32 2.96
CA GLU A 157 -13.24 -12.25 2.13
C GLU A 157 -14.12 -11.13 2.68
N ILE A 158 -14.36 -10.10 1.86
CA ILE A 158 -15.22 -8.96 2.22
C ILE A 158 -16.35 -8.92 1.20
N ALA A 159 -17.59 -8.86 1.69
CA ALA A 159 -18.79 -8.90 0.86
C ALA A 159 -18.82 -10.08 -0.16
N GLY A 160 -18.24 -11.23 0.20
CA GLY A 160 -18.18 -12.41 -0.66
C GLY A 160 -17.09 -12.37 -1.73
N GLN A 161 -16.12 -11.44 -1.63
CA GLN A 161 -15.03 -11.29 -2.59
C GLN A 161 -13.65 -11.35 -1.92
N THR A 162 -12.72 -12.02 -2.58
CA THR A 162 -11.28 -12.01 -2.25
C THR A 162 -10.49 -11.21 -3.28
N VAL A 163 -9.24 -10.83 -2.96
CA VAL A 163 -8.38 -10.08 -3.91
C VAL A 163 -8.28 -10.78 -5.28
N PRO A 164 -8.08 -12.12 -5.38
CA PRO A 164 -8.17 -12.82 -6.66
C PRO A 164 -9.51 -12.67 -7.40
N ASP A 165 -10.64 -12.60 -6.71
CA ASP A 165 -11.94 -12.41 -7.35
C ASP A 165 -12.12 -10.98 -7.87
N MET A 166 -11.65 -9.99 -7.11
CA MET A 166 -11.55 -8.61 -7.59
C MET A 166 -10.69 -8.52 -8.85
N ILE A 167 -9.52 -9.19 -8.90
CA ILE A 167 -8.67 -9.21 -10.10
C ILE A 167 -9.43 -9.75 -11.31
N LYS A 168 -10.22 -10.83 -11.17
CA LYS A 168 -11.05 -11.36 -12.27
C LYS A 168 -12.06 -10.33 -12.79
N GLU A 169 -12.62 -9.50 -11.91
CA GLU A 169 -13.51 -8.42 -12.32
C GLU A 169 -12.74 -7.30 -13.02
N LEU A 170 -11.56 -6.92 -12.52
CA LEU A 170 -10.70 -5.91 -13.14
C LEU A 170 -10.17 -6.36 -14.52
N CYS A 171 -9.99 -7.66 -14.74
CA CYS A 171 -9.63 -8.18 -16.07
C CYS A 171 -10.67 -7.85 -17.14
N LYS A 172 -11.96 -7.69 -16.76
CA LYS A 172 -13.03 -7.30 -17.69
C LYS A 172 -12.89 -5.86 -18.17
N ILE A 173 -12.15 -5.02 -17.44
CA ILE A 173 -11.88 -3.61 -17.79
C ILE A 173 -10.44 -3.37 -18.24
N GLY A 174 -9.66 -4.43 -18.48
CA GLY A 174 -8.33 -4.36 -19.08
C GLY A 174 -7.16 -4.69 -18.17
N MET A 175 -7.38 -5.17 -16.93
CA MET A 175 -6.28 -5.67 -16.11
C MET A 175 -5.66 -6.92 -16.74
N TYR A 176 -4.33 -7.01 -16.72
CA TYR A 176 -3.56 -8.10 -17.34
C TYR A 176 -2.45 -8.60 -16.40
N LYS A 177 -2.00 -9.83 -16.62
CA LYS A 177 -0.88 -10.42 -15.88
C LYS A 177 0.44 -9.96 -16.48
N GLY A 178 1.38 -9.53 -15.64
CA GLY A 178 2.75 -9.17 -16.03
C GLY A 178 3.64 -10.35 -16.36
#